data_AF-A0A7S0PJS5-F1
#
_entry.id   AF-A0A7S0PJS5-F1
#
_cell.length_a   1.000
_cell.length_b   1.000
_cell.length_c   1.000
_cell.angle_alpha   90.00
_cell.angle_beta   90.00
_cell.angle_gamma   90.00
#
_symmetry.space_group_name_H-M   'P 1'
#
loop_
_entity.id
_entity.type
_entity.pdbx_description
1 polymer ?
#
loop_
_entity_poly.entity_id
_entity_poly.type
_entity_poly.pdbx_seq_one_letter_code
_entity_poly.pdbx_strand_id
1 'polypeptide(L)'
;KVASTKFTVDATGNTYADGTLGVKGVSTLEDDLLLSEDAAVIKHSVGAGSTTAGLSILSEHYHVDVESVRFTDAKIGTTTDADLITLADNAVAVAGTLTVSDDVKLSEANAVIEHTSTDAAASLTIKSSSGYVDVESVRFTDNTIGIAADPDLLTLTNAALAVAGTLTVSDDVKLSEDAAVITHTAPTTATNAGLAISSTNFHVDVESVRFT
;
A
#
# COMPACT_ATOMS: atom_id res chain seq x y z
N LYS A 1 61.39 -4.63 -22.47
CA LYS A 1 62.40 -5.01 -21.44
C LYS A 1 61.66 -5.01 -20.11
N VAL A 2 61.53 -6.15 -19.45
CA VAL A 2 60.89 -6.25 -18.13
C VAL A 2 61.97 -5.98 -17.07
N ALA A 3 61.68 -5.14 -16.08
CA ALA A 3 62.58 -4.97 -14.94
C ALA A 3 62.43 -6.21 -14.05
N SER A 4 63.52 -6.96 -13.83
CA SER A 4 63.50 -8.28 -13.17
C SER A 4 63.02 -8.27 -11.72
N THR A 5 62.84 -7.10 -11.11
CA THR A 5 62.30 -6.94 -9.75
C THR A 5 60.85 -6.46 -9.72
N LYS A 6 60.29 -6.04 -10.86
CA LYS A 6 58.95 -5.44 -10.95
C LYS A 6 57.91 -6.41 -11.51
N PHE A 7 58.35 -7.47 -12.18
CA PHE A 7 57.50 -8.56 -12.59
C PHE A 7 58.27 -9.87 -12.38
N THR A 8 57.78 -10.72 -11.48
CA THR A 8 58.45 -11.97 -11.11
C THR A 8 57.46 -13.11 -11.08
N VAL A 9 57.90 -14.30 -11.48
CA VAL A 9 57.20 -15.56 -11.24
C VAL A 9 58.06 -16.37 -10.28
N ASP A 10 57.52 -16.75 -9.13
CA ASP A 10 58.27 -17.54 -8.15
C ASP A 10 58.26 -19.04 -8.48
N ALA A 11 59.00 -19.84 -7.69
CA ALA A 11 59.10 -21.29 -7.90
C ALA A 11 57.77 -22.03 -7.69
N THR A 12 56.78 -21.40 -7.06
CA THR A 12 55.42 -21.93 -6.87
C THR A 12 54.46 -21.47 -7.97
N GLY A 13 54.93 -20.62 -8.90
CA GLY A 13 54.15 -20.11 -10.02
C GLY A 13 53.39 -18.81 -9.71
N ASN A 14 53.51 -18.23 -8.52
CA ASN A 14 52.86 -16.96 -8.22
C ASN A 14 53.51 -15.86 -9.04
N THR A 15 52.67 -15.02 -9.64
CA THR A 15 53.12 -13.85 -10.39
C THR A 15 52.96 -12.61 -9.52
N TYR A 16 54.03 -11.84 -9.37
CA TYR A 16 54.00 -10.53 -8.73
C TYR A 16 54.26 -9.45 -9.79
N ALA A 17 53.42 -8.42 -9.81
CA ALA A 17 53.58 -7.22 -10.64
C ALA A 17 53.55 -5.98 -9.74
N ASP A 18 54.67 -5.27 -9.67
CA ASP A 18 54.78 -4.02 -8.93
C ASP A 18 54.26 -2.87 -9.81
N GLY A 19 53.06 -2.38 -9.51
CA GLY A 19 52.37 -1.29 -10.21
C GLY A 19 51.06 -1.73 -10.88
N THR A 20 50.66 -1.00 -11.93
CA THR A 20 49.41 -1.25 -12.66
C THR A 20 49.57 -2.29 -13.76
N LEU A 21 48.70 -3.30 -13.78
CA LEU A 21 48.56 -4.23 -14.90
C LEU A 21 47.50 -3.72 -15.88
N GLY A 22 47.90 -3.47 -17.13
CA GLY A 22 46.99 -3.08 -18.21
C GLY A 22 46.70 -4.26 -19.14
N VAL A 23 45.41 -4.58 -19.34
CA VAL A 23 44.95 -5.65 -20.25
C VAL A 23 44.01 -5.03 -21.28
N LYS A 24 44.31 -5.17 -22.57
CA LYS A 24 43.45 -4.68 -23.67
C LYS A 24 42.38 -5.69 -24.11
N GLY A 25 42.62 -6.97 -23.83
CA GLY A 25 41.71 -8.06 -24.15
C GLY A 25 40.89 -8.51 -22.93
N VAL A 26 40.23 -9.66 -23.08
CA VAL A 26 39.52 -10.33 -21.98
C VAL A 26 40.53 -10.91 -21.00
N SER A 27 40.22 -10.80 -19.70
CA SER A 27 40.91 -11.53 -18.63
C SER A 27 39.93 -12.53 -18.04
N THR A 28 40.36 -13.77 -17.84
CA THR A 28 39.56 -14.84 -17.21
C THR A 28 40.28 -15.29 -15.94
N LEU A 29 39.55 -15.38 -14.83
CA LEU A 29 39.99 -16.05 -13.60
C LEU A 29 39.20 -17.35 -13.49
N GLU A 30 39.89 -18.47 -13.27
CA GLU A 30 39.25 -19.78 -13.05
C GLU A 30 38.79 -19.97 -11.59
N ASP A 31 39.22 -19.08 -10.71
CA ASP A 31 38.99 -19.11 -9.26
C ASP A 31 38.68 -17.68 -8.77
N ASP A 32 38.66 -17.48 -7.45
CA ASP A 32 38.27 -16.24 -6.80
C ASP A 32 39.11 -15.00 -7.16
N LEU A 33 38.44 -13.84 -7.15
CA LEU A 33 39.08 -12.53 -7.11
C LEU A 33 39.10 -12.01 -5.66
N LEU A 34 40.26 -12.04 -5.01
CA LEU A 34 40.44 -11.44 -3.69
C LEU A 34 40.90 -9.98 -3.77
N LEU A 35 40.11 -9.08 -3.18
CA LEU A 35 40.40 -7.66 -3.04
C LEU A 35 40.68 -7.33 -1.57
N SER A 36 41.94 -7.40 -1.15
CA SER A 36 42.33 -7.43 0.27
C SER A 36 42.55 -6.08 0.95
N GLU A 37 42.56 -4.99 0.20
CA GLU A 37 42.72 -3.64 0.76
C GLU A 37 41.38 -3.11 1.29
N ASP A 38 41.41 -2.35 2.38
CA ASP A 38 40.21 -1.78 3.05
C ASP A 38 39.30 -0.98 2.09
N ALA A 39 39.87 -0.38 1.05
CA ALA A 39 39.18 0.44 0.06
C ALA A 39 39.37 -0.08 -1.38
N ALA A 40 39.50 -1.39 -1.55
CA ALA A 40 39.56 -1.98 -2.88
C ALA A 40 38.24 -1.76 -3.65
N VAL A 41 38.34 -1.37 -4.92
CA VAL A 41 37.18 -1.05 -5.76
C VAL A 41 37.28 -1.67 -7.14
N ILE A 42 36.13 -2.11 -7.67
CA ILE A 42 35.95 -2.43 -9.09
C ILE A 42 35.29 -1.20 -9.73
N LYS A 43 36.06 -0.46 -10.55
CA LYS A 43 35.57 0.76 -11.19
C LYS A 43 35.31 0.53 -12.66
N HIS A 44 34.04 0.69 -13.06
CA HIS A 44 33.66 0.86 -14.46
C HIS A 44 33.57 2.36 -14.78
N SER A 45 34.03 2.78 -15.95
CA SER A 45 33.97 4.18 -16.38
C SER A 45 33.65 4.25 -17.87
N VAL A 46 32.64 5.04 -18.21
CA VAL A 46 32.21 5.27 -19.58
C VAL A 46 32.25 6.76 -19.90
N GLY A 47 32.36 7.09 -21.18
CA GLY A 47 32.25 8.47 -21.62
C GLY A 47 30.87 9.06 -21.26
N ALA A 48 30.85 10.35 -20.94
CA ALA A 48 29.62 11.07 -20.64
C ALA A 48 28.59 10.90 -21.77
N GLY A 49 27.34 10.59 -21.42
CA GLY A 49 26.22 10.45 -22.38
C GLY A 49 25.97 9.03 -22.90
N SER A 50 26.70 8.01 -22.44
CA SER A 50 26.36 6.62 -22.76
C SER A 50 25.13 6.16 -21.98
N THR A 51 24.07 5.74 -22.68
CA THR A 51 22.81 5.24 -22.09
C THR A 51 22.74 3.71 -22.01
N THR A 52 23.75 3.02 -22.55
CA THR A 52 23.80 1.55 -22.65
C THR A 52 24.99 0.94 -21.93
N ALA A 53 25.90 1.75 -21.40
CA ALA A 53 27.08 1.23 -20.74
C ALA A 53 26.89 1.16 -19.23
N GLY A 54 27.14 -0.02 -18.67
CA GLY A 54 27.05 -0.33 -17.24
C GLY A 54 28.04 -1.42 -16.87
N LEU A 55 28.23 -1.63 -15.56
CA LEU A 55 28.94 -2.80 -15.06
C LEU A 55 27.94 -3.97 -14.98
N SER A 56 28.08 -4.95 -15.86
CA SER A 56 27.30 -6.19 -15.76
C SER A 56 28.00 -7.18 -14.84
N ILE A 57 27.27 -7.68 -13.84
CA ILE A 57 27.69 -8.77 -12.94
C ILE A 57 26.61 -9.85 -13.06
N LEU A 58 26.98 -11.03 -13.55
CA LEU A 58 26.04 -12.10 -13.93
C LEU A 58 26.57 -13.46 -13.48
N SER A 59 25.66 -14.32 -13.02
CA SER A 59 25.86 -15.75 -12.91
C SER A 59 24.91 -16.46 -13.88
N GLU A 60 25.40 -17.36 -14.72
CA GLU A 60 24.58 -18.08 -15.72
C GLU A 60 23.68 -19.14 -15.09
N HIS A 61 24.01 -19.60 -13.88
CA HIS A 61 23.35 -20.74 -13.25
C HIS A 61 22.76 -20.45 -11.86
N TYR A 62 23.29 -19.46 -11.13
CA TYR A 62 22.88 -19.19 -9.74
C TYR A 62 22.71 -17.68 -9.48
N HIS A 63 22.99 -17.22 -8.27
CA HIS A 63 22.84 -15.85 -7.83
C HIS A 63 24.21 -15.18 -7.67
N VAL A 64 24.17 -13.85 -7.57
CA VAL A 64 25.28 -13.03 -7.09
C VAL A 64 25.00 -12.77 -5.61
N ASP A 65 25.82 -13.33 -4.73
CA ASP A 65 25.72 -13.06 -3.29
C ASP A 65 26.28 -11.69 -2.96
N VAL A 66 25.49 -10.91 -2.22
CA VAL A 66 25.87 -9.59 -1.72
C VAL A 66 25.46 -9.48 -0.26
N GLU A 67 26.43 -9.26 0.62
CA GLU A 67 26.17 -9.13 2.07
C GLU A 67 25.45 -7.82 2.39
N SER A 68 25.84 -6.73 1.74
CA SER A 68 25.28 -5.41 1.98
C SER A 68 25.18 -4.62 0.69
N VAL A 69 23.97 -4.19 0.36
CA VAL A 69 23.69 -3.32 -0.77
C VAL A 69 23.49 -1.90 -0.26
N ARG A 70 24.27 -0.97 -0.81
CA ARG A 70 24.09 0.47 -0.59
C ARG A 70 24.11 1.16 -1.94
N PHE A 71 23.06 1.92 -2.22
CA PHE A 71 23.00 2.79 -3.38
C PHE A 71 23.55 4.17 -3.01
N THR A 72 24.37 4.74 -3.88
CA THR A 72 24.83 6.14 -3.77
C THR A 72 23.83 7.11 -4.37
N ASP A 73 23.10 6.66 -5.38
CA ASP A 73 21.97 7.38 -5.96
C ASP A 73 20.67 6.93 -5.30
N ALA A 74 19.70 7.84 -5.23
CA ALA A 74 18.43 7.62 -4.55
C ALA A 74 17.42 6.76 -5.35
N LYS A 75 17.70 6.45 -6.61
CA LYS A 75 16.72 5.91 -7.55
C LYS A 75 17.05 4.48 -7.97
N ILE A 76 16.03 3.62 -8.00
CA ILE A 76 16.09 2.26 -8.55
C ILE A 76 15.01 2.16 -9.63
N GLY A 77 15.41 1.76 -10.84
CA GLY A 77 14.50 1.70 -11.96
C GLY A 77 15.05 0.96 -13.17
N THR A 78 14.26 0.93 -14.23
CA THR A 78 14.63 0.42 -15.54
C THR A 78 15.25 1.51 -16.40
N THR A 79 15.69 1.17 -17.61
CA THR A 79 16.25 2.15 -18.56
C THR A 79 15.26 3.21 -19.01
N THR A 80 13.96 2.88 -19.06
CA THR A 80 12.90 3.80 -19.51
C THR A 80 12.15 4.47 -18.36
N ASP A 81 12.29 3.95 -17.15
CA ASP A 81 11.64 4.45 -15.94
C ASP A 81 12.63 4.32 -14.78
N ALA A 82 13.41 5.38 -14.58
CA ALA A 82 14.56 5.37 -13.68
C ALA A 82 14.17 5.51 -12.20
N ASP A 83 12.94 5.92 -11.88
CA ASP A 83 12.49 6.25 -10.52
C ASP A 83 11.27 5.48 -10.04
N LEU A 84 11.09 4.25 -10.53
CA LEU A 84 10.14 3.28 -9.99
C LEU A 84 10.16 3.22 -8.45
N ILE A 85 11.37 3.21 -7.86
CA ILE A 85 11.57 3.38 -6.43
C ILE A 85 12.52 4.56 -6.19
N THR A 86 12.12 5.46 -5.30
CA THR A 86 12.96 6.54 -4.79
C THR A 86 13.16 6.39 -3.28
N LEU A 87 14.42 6.28 -2.87
CA LEU A 87 14.88 6.23 -1.48
C LEU A 87 15.12 7.65 -0.98
N ALA A 88 14.62 7.97 0.20
CA ALA A 88 14.87 9.24 0.88
C ALA A 88 15.10 8.98 2.37
N ASP A 89 15.48 10.03 3.11
CA ASP A 89 15.67 9.94 4.55
C ASP A 89 14.37 9.47 5.22
N ASN A 90 14.39 8.26 5.78
CA ASN A 90 13.26 7.61 6.43
C ASN A 90 12.01 7.41 5.54
N ALA A 91 12.18 7.38 4.22
CA ALA A 91 11.06 7.21 3.30
C ALA A 91 11.43 6.40 2.05
N VAL A 92 10.44 5.71 1.50
CA VAL A 92 10.50 5.04 0.20
C VAL A 92 9.26 5.44 -0.57
N ALA A 93 9.45 6.02 -1.75
CA ALA A 93 8.37 6.30 -2.70
C ALA A 93 8.38 5.24 -3.80
N VAL A 94 7.21 4.69 -4.11
CA VAL A 94 6.99 3.79 -5.24
C VAL A 94 6.16 4.55 -6.27
N ALA A 95 6.74 4.87 -7.42
CA ALA A 95 6.05 5.60 -8.49
C ALA A 95 5.07 4.72 -9.28
N GLY A 96 5.33 3.41 -9.31
CA GLY A 96 4.46 2.41 -9.93
C GLY A 96 3.48 1.75 -8.95
N THR A 97 2.88 0.64 -9.38
CA THR A 97 2.02 -0.19 -8.52
C THR A 97 2.86 -1.10 -7.63
N LEU A 98 2.56 -1.13 -6.33
CA LEU A 98 3.10 -2.12 -5.39
C LEU A 98 2.13 -3.30 -5.28
N THR A 99 2.55 -4.48 -5.74
CA THR A 99 1.82 -5.74 -5.54
C THR A 99 2.44 -6.48 -4.36
N VAL A 100 1.65 -6.76 -3.31
CA VAL A 100 2.04 -7.60 -2.18
C VAL A 100 1.21 -8.88 -2.24
N SER A 101 1.87 -10.04 -2.32
CA SER A 101 1.21 -11.35 -2.48
C SER A 101 0.89 -12.05 -1.15
N ASP A 102 1.27 -11.42 -0.04
CA ASP A 102 1.12 -11.93 1.32
C ASP A 102 0.67 -10.77 2.24
N ASP A 103 0.74 -10.98 3.55
CA ASP A 103 0.29 -10.03 4.56
C ASP A 103 1.05 -8.69 4.54
N VAL A 104 0.30 -7.61 4.80
CA VAL A 104 0.84 -6.29 5.12
C VAL A 104 0.67 -6.04 6.61
N LYS A 105 1.79 -5.96 7.35
CA LYS A 105 1.80 -5.66 8.79
C LYS A 105 2.16 -4.19 9.04
N LEU A 106 1.27 -3.45 9.67
CA LEU A 106 1.50 -2.07 10.11
C LEU A 106 1.64 -2.04 11.64
N SER A 107 2.88 -2.00 12.14
CA SER A 107 3.20 -2.24 13.56
C SER A 107 3.23 -1.00 14.45
N GLU A 108 3.17 0.19 13.87
CA GLU A 108 3.11 1.43 14.65
C GLU A 108 1.79 1.51 15.42
N ALA A 109 1.83 2.07 16.64
CA ALA A 109 0.64 2.21 17.47
C ALA A 109 -0.49 3.01 16.79
N ASN A 110 -0.08 3.93 15.91
CA ASN A 110 -0.97 4.79 15.13
C ASN A 110 -0.61 4.69 13.64
N ALA A 111 -0.54 3.48 13.10
CA ALA A 111 -0.38 3.29 11.66
C ALA A 111 -1.51 3.96 10.87
N VAL A 112 -1.16 4.63 9.77
CA VAL A 112 -2.09 5.36 8.90
C VAL A 112 -1.98 4.82 7.48
N ILE A 113 -3.15 4.60 6.86
CA ILE A 113 -3.28 4.47 5.41
C ILE A 113 -4.02 5.72 4.94
N GLU A 114 -3.34 6.56 4.16
CA GLU A 114 -3.88 7.84 3.68
C GLU A 114 -4.13 7.80 2.17
N HIS A 115 -5.31 8.27 1.74
CA HIS A 115 -5.66 8.44 0.34
C HIS A 115 -5.92 9.92 0.08
N THR A 116 -4.97 10.60 -0.58
CA THR A 116 -4.92 12.07 -0.72
C THR A 116 -5.36 12.59 -2.10
N SER A 117 -5.98 11.75 -2.94
CA SER A 117 -6.42 12.19 -4.26
C SER A 117 -7.45 13.33 -4.15
N THR A 118 -7.33 14.33 -5.02
CA THR A 118 -8.27 15.45 -5.11
C THR A 118 -9.35 15.24 -6.18
N ASP A 119 -9.33 14.10 -6.87
CA ASP A 119 -10.36 13.73 -7.83
C ASP A 119 -11.65 13.34 -7.09
N ALA A 120 -12.78 13.94 -7.49
CA ALA A 120 -14.08 13.69 -6.88
C ALA A 120 -14.55 12.23 -7.00
N ALA A 121 -14.01 11.47 -7.95
CA ALA A 121 -14.32 10.05 -8.13
C ALA A 121 -13.32 9.11 -7.41
N ALA A 122 -12.24 9.64 -6.83
CA ALA A 122 -11.24 8.81 -6.18
C ALA A 122 -11.74 8.27 -4.83
N SER A 123 -11.37 7.02 -4.54
CA SER A 123 -11.78 6.33 -3.31
C SER A 123 -10.71 5.37 -2.82
N LEU A 124 -10.69 5.13 -1.52
CA LEU A 124 -9.95 4.02 -0.94
C LEU A 124 -10.83 2.76 -1.01
N THR A 125 -10.50 1.86 -1.94
CA THR A 125 -11.19 0.57 -2.05
C THR A 125 -10.49 -0.48 -1.20
N ILE A 126 -11.21 -1.07 -0.24
CA ILE A 126 -10.78 -2.24 0.54
C ILE A 126 -11.80 -3.35 0.25
N LYS A 127 -11.36 -4.45 -0.37
CA LYS A 127 -12.26 -5.52 -0.83
C LYS A 127 -11.67 -6.91 -0.65
N SER A 128 -12.55 -7.88 -0.46
CA SER A 128 -12.26 -9.30 -0.57
C SER A 128 -13.10 -9.90 -1.71
N SER A 129 -12.51 -10.74 -2.55
CA SER A 129 -13.21 -11.38 -3.67
C SER A 129 -13.91 -12.68 -3.30
N SER A 130 -13.54 -13.29 -2.18
CA SER A 130 -14.03 -14.60 -1.74
C SER A 130 -14.49 -14.65 -0.29
N GLY A 131 -14.31 -13.58 0.48
CA GLY A 131 -14.68 -13.51 1.90
C GLY A 131 -15.07 -12.10 2.34
N TYR A 132 -14.79 -11.78 3.59
CA TYR A 132 -15.14 -10.51 4.21
C TYR A 132 -13.92 -9.62 4.46
N VAL A 133 -14.18 -8.35 4.72
CA VAL A 133 -13.22 -7.45 5.37
C VAL A 133 -13.59 -7.45 6.85
N ASP A 134 -12.74 -8.06 7.67
CA ASP A 134 -12.96 -8.06 9.12
C ASP A 134 -12.57 -6.70 9.70
N VAL A 135 -13.48 -6.10 10.47
CA VAL A 135 -13.29 -4.82 11.15
C VAL A 135 -13.78 -4.95 12.59
N GLU A 136 -12.91 -4.62 13.54
CA GLU A 136 -13.27 -4.70 14.97
C GLU A 136 -14.17 -3.54 15.39
N SER A 137 -13.81 -2.31 14.99
CA SER A 137 -14.57 -1.11 15.32
C SER A 137 -14.53 -0.15 14.14
N VAL A 138 -15.70 0.37 13.79
CA VAL A 138 -15.86 1.37 12.74
C VAL A 138 -16.20 2.70 13.39
N ARG A 139 -15.46 3.74 13.04
CA ARG A 139 -15.72 5.12 13.47
C ARG A 139 -15.68 6.02 12.26
N PHE A 140 -16.70 6.85 12.12
CA PHE A 140 -16.76 7.92 11.13
C PHE A 140 -16.37 9.25 11.79
N THR A 141 -15.51 10.03 11.13
CA THR A 141 -15.15 11.38 11.57
C THR A 141 -16.20 12.40 11.13
N ASP A 142 -16.69 12.22 9.91
CA ASP A 142 -17.89 12.89 9.44
C ASP A 142 -19.13 12.16 9.96
N ASN A 143 -20.25 12.87 9.94
CA ASN A 143 -21.47 12.39 10.54
C ASN A 143 -22.48 11.84 9.52
N THR A 144 -22.12 11.78 8.24
CA THR A 144 -22.99 11.31 7.15
C THR A 144 -22.44 10.03 6.52
N ILE A 145 -23.33 9.11 6.18
CA ILE A 145 -23.02 7.91 5.40
C ILE A 145 -24.02 7.87 4.23
N GLY A 146 -23.51 7.74 3.02
CA GLY A 146 -24.34 7.79 1.83
C GLY A 146 -23.63 7.34 0.56
N ILE A 147 -24.27 7.64 -0.57
CA ILE A 147 -23.76 7.40 -1.91
C ILE A 147 -23.46 8.74 -2.58
N ALA A 148 -22.79 8.73 -3.74
CA ALA A 148 -22.39 9.95 -4.43
C ALA A 148 -23.55 10.92 -4.75
N ALA A 149 -24.76 10.39 -5.03
CA ALA A 149 -25.93 11.20 -5.33
C ALA A 149 -26.73 11.64 -4.09
N ASP A 150 -26.51 11.01 -2.94
CA ASP A 150 -27.23 11.21 -1.68
C ASP A 150 -26.27 10.93 -0.52
N PRO A 151 -25.43 11.91 -0.15
CA PRO A 151 -24.32 11.72 0.78
C PRO A 151 -24.77 11.57 2.24
N ASP A 152 -26.00 11.98 2.57
CA ASP A 152 -26.55 12.06 3.93
C ASP A 152 -27.71 11.08 4.18
N LEU A 153 -27.77 10.00 3.39
CA LEU A 153 -28.76 8.92 3.54
C LEU A 153 -28.93 8.46 5.00
N LEU A 154 -27.81 8.33 5.72
CA LEU A 154 -27.76 8.21 7.17
C LEU A 154 -27.00 9.41 7.75
N THR A 155 -27.58 10.08 8.75
CA THR A 155 -26.92 11.13 9.50
C THR A 155 -26.83 10.76 10.99
N LEU A 156 -25.61 10.58 11.48
CA LEU A 156 -25.27 10.37 12.87
C LEU A 156 -25.28 11.71 13.61
N THR A 157 -25.93 11.76 14.75
CA THR A 157 -25.89 12.90 15.66
C THR A 157 -25.69 12.39 17.08
N ASN A 158 -25.53 13.29 18.04
CA ASN A 158 -25.39 12.88 19.43
C ASN A 158 -26.62 12.06 19.87
N ALA A 159 -26.40 10.77 20.11
CA ALA A 159 -27.41 9.80 20.53
C ALA A 159 -28.59 9.61 19.57
N ALA A 160 -28.47 9.96 18.28
CA ALA A 160 -29.52 9.68 17.30
C ALA A 160 -28.96 9.38 15.90
N LEU A 161 -29.74 8.60 15.14
CA LEU A 161 -29.53 8.33 13.73
C LEU A 161 -30.76 8.83 12.96
N ALA A 162 -30.55 9.72 12.01
CA ALA A 162 -31.57 10.10 11.04
C ALA A 162 -31.38 9.28 9.75
N VAL A 163 -32.49 8.83 9.17
CA VAL A 163 -32.53 8.14 7.87
C VAL A 163 -33.32 9.02 6.91
N ALA A 164 -32.67 9.54 5.86
CA ALA A 164 -33.32 10.43 4.89
C ALA A 164 -34.30 9.68 3.96
N GLY A 165 -34.05 8.39 3.73
CA GLY A 165 -34.90 7.49 2.96
C GLY A 165 -35.87 6.65 3.80
N THR A 166 -36.38 5.57 3.21
CA THR A 166 -37.19 4.57 3.91
C THR A 166 -36.29 3.55 4.62
N LEU A 167 -36.62 3.20 5.87
CA LEU A 167 -36.01 2.07 6.56
C LEU A 167 -36.90 0.81 6.39
N THR A 168 -36.36 -0.20 5.71
CA THR A 168 -37.00 -1.53 5.62
C THR A 168 -36.45 -2.44 6.71
N VAL A 169 -37.33 -3.05 7.50
CA VAL A 169 -36.96 -4.05 8.51
C VAL A 169 -37.63 -5.38 8.13
N SER A 170 -36.85 -6.44 7.99
CA SER A 170 -37.33 -7.76 7.52
C SER A 170 -37.87 -8.65 8.63
N ASP A 171 -37.63 -8.27 9.88
CA ASP A 171 -38.01 -9.00 11.08
C ASP A 171 -38.55 -7.98 12.11
N ASP A 172 -38.52 -8.32 13.40
CA ASP A 172 -39.06 -7.46 14.45
C ASP A 172 -38.25 -6.17 14.71
N VAL A 173 -38.97 -5.09 15.07
CA VAL A 173 -38.39 -3.88 15.67
C VAL A 173 -38.56 -3.95 17.19
N LYS A 174 -37.47 -4.14 17.92
CA LYS A 174 -37.47 -4.12 19.39
C LYS A 174 -37.21 -2.71 19.93
N LEU A 175 -38.17 -2.17 20.66
CA LEU A 175 -38.05 -0.91 21.38
C LEU A 175 -37.90 -1.19 22.88
N SER A 176 -36.68 -1.04 23.42
CA SER A 176 -36.31 -1.61 24.72
C SER A 176 -36.42 -0.69 25.94
N GLU A 177 -36.72 0.60 25.73
CA GLU A 177 -36.89 1.56 26.82
C GLU A 177 -38.34 1.51 27.35
N ASP A 178 -38.54 1.70 28.66
CA ASP A 178 -39.87 1.65 29.31
C ASP A 178 -40.87 2.63 28.67
N ALA A 179 -40.36 3.76 28.17
CA ALA A 179 -41.11 4.81 27.53
C ALA A 179 -40.78 4.96 26.03
N ALA A 180 -40.42 3.87 25.34
CA ALA A 180 -40.17 3.95 23.90
C ALA A 180 -41.44 4.35 23.14
N VAL A 181 -41.29 5.32 22.22
CA VAL A 181 -42.40 5.89 21.45
C VAL A 181 -42.14 5.83 19.96
N ILE A 182 -43.20 5.61 19.19
CA ILE A 182 -43.22 5.82 17.73
C ILE A 182 -44.02 7.10 17.49
N THR A 183 -43.33 8.14 17.03
CA THR A 183 -43.95 9.44 16.74
C THR A 183 -44.01 9.64 15.23
N HIS A 184 -45.19 9.99 14.73
CA HIS A 184 -45.37 10.45 13.36
C HIS A 184 -45.67 11.96 13.37
N THR A 185 -44.86 12.72 12.64
CA THR A 185 -45.06 14.15 12.41
C THR A 185 -45.16 14.39 10.92
N ALA A 186 -46.34 14.76 10.43
CA ALA A 186 -46.50 15.16 9.04
C ALA A 186 -46.37 16.67 8.86
N PRO A 187 -46.01 17.15 7.66
CA PRO A 187 -46.19 18.55 7.28
C PRO A 187 -47.66 18.96 7.43
N THR A 188 -47.91 20.20 7.88
CA THR A 188 -49.25 20.74 8.14
C THR A 188 -50.16 20.84 6.90
N THR A 189 -49.60 20.59 5.72
CA THR A 189 -50.29 20.62 4.42
C THR A 189 -50.73 19.24 3.93
N ALA A 190 -50.38 18.15 4.63
CA ALA A 190 -50.73 16.80 4.22
C ALA A 190 -52.18 16.43 4.62
N THR A 191 -53.05 16.22 3.64
CA THR A 191 -54.49 15.91 3.85
C THR A 191 -54.74 14.48 4.34
N ASN A 192 -53.72 13.60 4.33
CA ASN A 192 -53.77 12.21 4.77
C ASN A 192 -52.61 11.88 5.73
N ALA A 193 -52.26 12.83 6.60
CA ALA A 193 -51.25 12.64 7.63
C ALA A 193 -51.71 11.64 8.71
N GLY A 194 -51.02 10.50 8.83
CA GLY A 194 -51.29 9.53 9.90
C GLY A 194 -50.24 8.45 9.96
N LEU A 195 -50.08 7.84 11.14
CA LEU A 195 -49.30 6.61 11.28
C LEU A 195 -50.15 5.44 10.79
N ALA A 196 -49.80 4.87 9.64
CA ALA A 196 -50.44 3.66 9.13
C ALA A 196 -49.72 2.42 9.67
N ILE A 197 -50.48 1.51 10.29
CA ILE A 197 -50.02 0.18 10.69
C ILE A 197 -50.98 -0.81 10.05
N SER A 198 -50.46 -1.74 9.25
CA SER A 198 -51.29 -2.67 8.49
C SER A 198 -50.58 -4.02 8.31
N SER A 199 -51.39 -5.05 8.12
CA SER A 199 -50.95 -6.39 7.73
C SER A 199 -51.63 -6.75 6.41
N THR A 200 -50.87 -7.25 5.45
CA THR A 200 -51.41 -7.71 4.16
C THR A 200 -51.93 -9.14 4.22
N ASN A 201 -51.47 -9.92 5.20
CA ASN A 201 -51.74 -11.36 5.27
C ASN A 201 -52.64 -11.75 6.46
N PHE A 202 -52.67 -10.97 7.54
CA PHE A 202 -53.41 -11.31 8.75
C PHE A 202 -53.95 -10.04 9.45
N HIS A 203 -53.92 -10.03 10.78
CA HIS A 203 -54.40 -8.94 11.62
C HIS A 203 -53.21 -8.11 12.15
N VAL A 204 -53.53 -6.89 12.57
CA VAL A 204 -52.67 -6.09 13.44
C VAL A 204 -53.23 -6.25 14.85
N ASP A 205 -52.45 -6.86 15.75
CA ASP A 205 -52.81 -6.93 17.16
C ASP A 205 -52.38 -5.64 17.87
N VAL A 206 -53.32 -5.07 18.62
CA VAL A 206 -53.07 -3.91 19.47
C VAL A 206 -53.64 -4.20 20.85
N GLU A 207 -52.84 -3.98 21.88
CA GLU A 207 -53.24 -4.19 23.27
C GLU A 207 -53.27 -2.84 23.99
N SER A 208 -54.26 -2.64 24.87
CA SER A 208 -54.32 -1.49 25.77
C SER A 208 -54.27 -0.11 25.09
N VAL A 209 -54.90 0.01 23.91
CA VAL A 209 -55.01 1.28 23.19
C VAL A 209 -55.76 2.33 24.01
N ARG A 210 -55.14 3.49 24.19
CA ARG A 210 -55.75 4.67 24.82
C ARG A 210 -55.90 5.78 23.79
N PHE A 211 -57.13 6.27 23.60
CA PHE A 211 -57.38 7.50 22.85
C PHE A 211 -57.24 8.69 23.80
N THR A 212 -56.47 9.71 23.39
CA THR A 212 -56.27 10.96 24.11
C THR A 212 -56.82 12.13 23.32
#